data_AF-A0A6M3LLZ3-F1
#
_entry.id   AF-A0A6M3LLZ3-F1
#
_cell.length_a   1.000
_cell.length_b   1.000
_cell.length_c   1.000
_cell.angle_alpha   90.00
_cell.angle_beta   90.00
_cell.angle_gamma   90.00
#
_symmetry.space_group_name_H-M   'P 1'
#
loop_
_entity.id
_entity.type
_entity.pdbx_description
1 polymer ?
#
loop_
_entity_poly.entity_id
_entity_poly.type
_entity_poly.pdbx_seq_one_letter_code
_entity_poly.pdbx_strand_id
1 'polypeptide(L)'
;MTKIQISELSSVEGPNLKEISLKDWLAEGERLFGADKKLWKWKCSNCGHVQSISDFIELRNKKILPADFDVGTVVYFSCIGRFDTRIPEKDIGTVWNKKSPCNYTLGGLFVFANTFVIGEDGQRHPAFDFAKGMCE
;
A
#
# COMPACT_ATOMS: atom_id res chain seq x y z
N MET A 1 5.89 7.59 42.89
CA MET A 1 5.10 6.93 41.83
C MET A 1 5.06 7.86 40.63
N THR A 2 6.04 7.70 39.75
CA THR A 2 6.32 8.63 38.65
C THR A 2 5.37 8.34 37.49
N LYS A 3 4.61 9.36 37.07
CA LYS A 3 3.76 9.32 35.87
C LYS A 3 4.65 9.08 34.65
N ILE A 4 4.45 7.96 33.96
CA ILE A 4 5.13 7.67 32.69
C ILE A 4 4.48 8.58 31.62
N GLN A 5 5.28 9.47 31.03
CA GLN A 5 4.86 10.31 29.90
C GLN A 5 4.83 9.47 28.62
N ILE A 6 3.75 9.62 27.85
CA ILE A 6 3.46 8.91 26.60
C ILE A 6 4.25 9.54 25.43
N SER A 7 5.57 9.68 25.57
CA SER A 7 6.44 10.26 24.52
C SER A 7 7.57 9.32 24.08
N GLU A 8 7.66 8.10 24.60
CA GLU A 8 8.77 7.15 24.34
C GLU A 8 8.31 5.79 23.77
N LEU A 9 7.24 5.77 22.97
CA LEU A 9 6.78 4.54 22.28
C LEU A 9 7.12 4.52 20.78
N SER A 10 8.29 5.04 20.41
CA SER A 10 8.74 5.23 19.02
C SER A 10 9.70 4.18 18.47
N SER A 11 9.87 3.02 19.11
CA SER A 11 10.91 2.08 18.68
C SER A 11 10.43 0.63 18.71
N VAL A 12 9.66 0.27 17.69
CA VAL A 12 9.61 -1.13 17.22
C VAL A 12 10.60 -1.21 16.05
N GLU A 13 11.87 -1.50 16.35
CA GLU A 13 12.93 -1.60 15.36
C GLU A 13 12.98 -3.02 14.77
N GLY A 14 12.29 -3.19 13.64
CA GLY A 14 12.63 -4.19 12.63
C GLY A 14 13.50 -3.54 11.55
N PRO A 15 14.35 -4.28 10.81
CA PRO A 15 15.48 -3.71 10.07
C PRO A 15 15.14 -2.72 8.93
N ASN A 16 13.86 -2.46 8.62
CA ASN A 16 13.44 -1.47 7.62
C ASN A 16 12.03 -0.87 7.90
N LEU A 17 11.62 -0.76 9.17
CA LEU A 17 10.34 -0.11 9.50
C LEU A 17 10.47 1.41 9.37
N LYS A 18 9.59 2.02 8.57
CA LYS A 18 9.55 3.45 8.27
C LYS A 18 8.23 4.05 8.75
N GLU A 19 8.31 4.98 9.68
CA GLU A 19 7.20 5.87 10.03
C GLU A 19 7.37 7.21 9.32
N ILE A 20 6.31 7.74 8.74
CA ILE A 20 6.35 8.97 7.97
C ILE A 20 5.04 9.75 8.15
N SER A 21 5.12 11.06 8.32
CA SER A 21 3.91 11.89 8.41
C SER A 21 3.13 11.84 7.09
N LEU A 22 1.81 12.03 7.14
CA LEU A 22 0.99 12.13 5.93
C LEU A 22 1.54 13.19 4.95
N LYS A 23 1.95 14.35 5.48
CA LYS A 23 2.53 15.43 4.69
C LYS A 23 3.80 14.99 3.95
N ASP A 24 4.73 14.34 4.65
CA ASP A 24 6.00 13.91 4.07
C ASP A 24 5.80 12.73 3.11
N TRP A 25 4.83 11.86 3.39
CA TRP A 25 4.47 10.76 2.49
C TRP A 25 3.89 11.26 1.18
N LEU A 26 3.04 12.29 1.24
CA LEU A 26 2.53 12.98 0.05
C LEU A 26 3.64 13.68 -0.72
N ALA A 27 4.53 14.41 -0.03
CA ALA A 27 5.66 15.07 -0.67
C ALA A 27 6.62 14.05 -1.33
N GLU A 28 6.85 12.90 -0.72
CA GLU A 28 7.67 11.83 -1.29
C GLU A 28 7.03 11.21 -2.53
N GLY A 29 5.72 10.96 -2.52
CA GLY A 29 5.00 10.47 -3.70
C GLY A 29 5.09 11.46 -4.86
N GLU A 30 4.89 12.75 -4.59
CA GLU A 30 5.00 13.80 -5.59
C GLU A 30 6.43 13.92 -6.13
N ARG A 31 7.44 13.83 -5.26
CA ARG A 31 8.85 13.84 -5.67
C ARG A 31 9.19 12.66 -6.58
N LEU A 32 8.58 11.50 -6.37
CA LEU A 32 8.87 10.27 -7.11
C LEU A 32 8.13 10.18 -8.45
N PHE A 33 6.87 10.61 -8.50
CA PHE A 33 5.96 10.34 -9.61
C PHE A 33 5.28 11.60 -10.19
N GLY A 34 5.59 12.78 -9.64
CA GLY A 34 4.96 14.04 -10.01
C GLY A 34 3.63 14.30 -9.29
N ALA A 35 3.02 15.44 -9.59
CA ALA A 35 1.80 15.90 -8.89
C ALA A 35 0.56 15.04 -9.18
N ASP A 36 0.53 14.28 -10.29
CA ASP A 36 -0.60 13.42 -10.61
C ASP A 36 -0.55 12.11 -9.81
N LYS A 37 -1.31 12.07 -8.72
CA LYS A 37 -1.49 10.89 -7.85
C LYS A 37 -1.95 9.65 -8.62
N LYS A 38 -2.59 9.80 -9.78
CA LYS A 38 -3.03 8.66 -10.59
C LYS A 38 -1.88 7.80 -11.12
N LEU A 39 -0.71 8.42 -11.25
CA LEU A 39 0.51 7.82 -11.76
C LEU A 39 1.42 7.29 -10.65
N TRP A 40 1.07 7.55 -9.38
CA TRP A 40 1.85 7.05 -8.25
C TRP A 40 1.78 5.53 -8.22
N LYS A 41 2.93 4.92 -7.91
CA LYS A 41 3.10 3.47 -7.92
C LYS A 41 3.50 2.95 -6.55
N TRP A 42 2.85 1.89 -6.10
CA TRP A 42 3.12 1.20 -4.84
C TRP A 42 3.43 -0.27 -5.09
N LYS A 43 4.32 -0.84 -4.29
CA LYS A 43 4.74 -2.24 -4.38
C LYS A 43 4.09 -3.06 -3.27
N CYS A 44 3.28 -4.06 -3.64
CA CYS A 44 2.73 -5.00 -2.68
C CYS A 44 3.86 -5.69 -1.90
N SER A 45 3.80 -5.63 -0.58
CA SER A 45 4.82 -6.23 0.29
C SER A 45 4.81 -7.75 0.31
N ASN A 46 3.70 -8.37 -0.11
CA ASN A 46 3.56 -9.82 -0.14
C ASN A 46 4.01 -10.43 -1.49
N CYS A 47 3.48 -9.96 -2.61
CA CYS A 47 3.82 -10.53 -3.93
C CYS A 47 4.81 -9.70 -4.75
N GLY A 48 5.14 -8.47 -4.33
CA GLY A 48 6.03 -7.58 -5.06
C GLY A 48 5.40 -6.87 -6.26
N HIS A 49 4.13 -7.13 -6.58
CA HIS A 49 3.45 -6.49 -7.70
C HIS A 49 3.37 -4.97 -7.50
N VAL A 50 3.66 -4.22 -8.58
CA VAL A 50 3.57 -2.76 -8.59
C VAL A 50 2.22 -2.35 -9.16
N GLN A 51 1.50 -1.50 -8.44
CA GLN A 51 0.16 -1.06 -8.77
C GLN A 51 0.00 0.45 -8.61
N SER A 52 -0.94 1.03 -9.35
CA SER A 52 -1.24 2.47 -9.40
C SER A 52 -2.75 2.71 -9.36
N ILE A 53 -3.16 3.95 -9.10
CA ILE A 53 -4.58 4.33 -9.13
C ILE A 53 -5.16 4.10 -10.53
N SER A 54 -4.37 4.33 -11.58
CA SER A 54 -4.78 4.10 -12.97
C SER A 54 -5.19 2.64 -13.22
N ASP A 55 -4.48 1.67 -12.64
CA ASP A 55 -4.81 0.23 -12.80
C ASP A 55 -6.19 -0.08 -12.21
N PHE A 56 -6.50 0.47 -11.03
CA PHE A 56 -7.81 0.29 -10.40
C PHE A 56 -8.92 1.06 -11.12
N ILE A 57 -8.62 2.23 -11.68
CA ILE A 57 -9.57 2.96 -12.56
C ILE A 57 -9.89 2.11 -13.80
N GLU A 58 -8.92 1.40 -14.37
CA GLU A 58 -9.16 0.48 -15.48
C GLU A 58 -10.16 -0.62 -15.08
N LEU A 59 -10.01 -1.22 -13.89
CA LEU A 59 -10.96 -2.22 -13.38
C LEU A 59 -12.37 -1.65 -13.22
N ARG A 60 -12.48 -0.40 -12.75
CA ARG A 60 -13.77 0.30 -12.63
C ARG A 60 -14.39 0.55 -14.02
N ASN A 61 -13.60 1.04 -14.98
CA ASN A 61 -14.06 1.27 -16.35
C ASN A 61 -14.55 -0.02 -17.02
N LYS A 62 -13.94 -1.16 -16.67
CA LYS A 62 -14.34 -2.51 -17.10
C LYS A 62 -15.50 -3.09 -16.30
N LYS A 63 -16.08 -2.34 -15.35
CA LYS A 63 -17.19 -2.76 -14.48
C LYS A 63 -16.85 -3.99 -13.60
N ILE A 64 -15.57 -4.21 -13.33
CA ILE A 64 -15.10 -5.24 -12.38
C ILE A 64 -15.21 -4.68 -10.95
N LEU A 65 -14.78 -3.43 -10.76
CA LEU A 65 -14.99 -2.70 -9.51
C LEU A 65 -16.27 -1.85 -9.56
N PRO A 66 -16.99 -1.71 -8.43
CA PRO A 66 -18.10 -0.77 -8.30
C PRO A 66 -17.68 0.68 -8.60
N ALA A 67 -18.64 1.50 -9.06
CA ALA A 67 -18.37 2.90 -9.41
C ALA A 67 -17.96 3.75 -8.19
N ASP A 68 -18.50 3.42 -7.02
CA ASP A 68 -18.28 4.04 -5.71
C ASP A 68 -17.08 3.46 -4.94
N PHE A 69 -16.36 2.50 -5.53
CA PHE A 69 -15.21 1.87 -4.88
C PHE A 69 -14.10 2.87 -4.56
N ASP A 70 -13.66 2.97 -3.32
CA ASP A 70 -12.60 3.91 -2.90
C ASP A 70 -11.21 3.45 -3.34
N VAL A 71 -10.86 3.76 -4.59
CA VAL A 71 -9.53 3.47 -5.17
C VAL A 71 -8.42 4.21 -4.43
N GLY A 72 -8.69 5.44 -3.96
CA GLY A 72 -7.67 6.32 -3.38
C GLY A 72 -7.03 5.68 -2.16
N THR A 73 -7.84 5.06 -1.30
CA THR A 73 -7.35 4.39 -0.09
C THR A 73 -6.86 2.96 -0.36
N VAL A 74 -7.53 2.23 -1.26
CA VAL A 74 -7.24 0.80 -1.46
C VAL A 74 -5.91 0.56 -2.16
N VAL A 75 -5.49 1.45 -3.07
CA VAL A 75 -4.32 1.25 -3.95
C VAL A 75 -3.00 1.06 -3.19
N TYR A 76 -2.82 1.64 -2.01
CA TYR A 76 -1.60 1.47 -1.20
C TYR A 76 -1.82 0.49 -0.03
N PHE A 77 -2.97 -0.17 0.05
CA PHE A 77 -3.37 -0.98 1.19
C PHE A 77 -3.71 -2.44 0.83
N SER A 78 -4.28 -2.68 -0.35
CA SER A 78 -4.66 -4.02 -0.82
C SER A 78 -4.12 -4.30 -2.21
N CYS A 79 -3.61 -5.52 -2.44
CA CYS A 79 -3.11 -5.92 -3.75
C CYS A 79 -4.25 -5.95 -4.78
N ILE A 80 -3.99 -5.47 -5.99
CA ILE A 80 -4.95 -5.47 -7.10
C ILE A 80 -5.45 -6.87 -7.46
N GLY A 81 -4.65 -7.91 -7.24
CA GLY A 81 -5.03 -9.30 -7.45
C GLY A 81 -6.22 -9.78 -6.60
N ARG A 82 -6.54 -9.04 -5.52
CA ARG A 82 -7.75 -9.27 -4.73
C ARG A 82 -9.03 -8.95 -5.52
N PHE A 83 -8.92 -8.10 -6.54
CA PHE A 83 -10.05 -7.52 -7.25
C PHE A 83 -10.09 -7.89 -8.73
N ASP A 84 -8.94 -7.94 -9.39
CA ASP A 84 -8.89 -8.25 -10.82
C ASP A 84 -9.05 -9.75 -11.08
N THR A 85 -10.28 -10.15 -11.41
CA THR A 85 -10.65 -11.54 -11.74
C THR A 85 -10.07 -12.02 -13.07
N ARG A 86 -9.43 -11.13 -13.86
CA ARG A 86 -8.80 -11.49 -15.14
C ARG A 86 -7.37 -11.95 -14.99
N ILE A 87 -6.71 -11.66 -13.86
CA ILE A 87 -5.30 -11.99 -13.68
C ILE A 87 -5.17 -13.51 -13.54
N PRO A 88 -4.41 -14.19 -14.43
CA PRO A 88 -4.17 -15.61 -14.30
C PRO A 88 -3.55 -15.95 -12.94
N GLU A 89 -3.94 -17.08 -12.38
CA GLU A 89 -3.51 -17.59 -11.06
C GLU A 89 -2.00 -17.52 -10.78
N LYS A 90 -1.19 -17.58 -11.83
CA LYS A 90 0.26 -17.66 -11.81
C LYS A 90 1.00 -16.32 -11.95
N ASP A 91 0.32 -15.23 -12.33
CA ASP A 91 1.00 -13.99 -12.74
C ASP A 91 1.36 -13.08 -11.55
N ILE A 92 0.56 -13.11 -10.48
CA ILE A 92 0.81 -12.35 -9.24
C ILE A 92 0.57 -13.21 -7.99
N GLY A 93 1.17 -14.40 -7.93
CA GLY A 93 1.01 -15.30 -6.77
C GLY A 93 1.50 -14.73 -5.43
N THR A 94 0.97 -15.23 -4.33
CA THR A 94 1.56 -14.98 -2.99
C THR A 94 2.81 -15.85 -2.81
N VAL A 95 3.72 -15.49 -1.89
CA VAL A 95 4.91 -16.30 -1.58
C VAL A 95 4.53 -17.76 -1.25
N TRP A 96 3.37 -17.95 -0.62
CA TRP A 96 2.88 -19.23 -0.10
C TRP A 96 1.92 -19.96 -1.04
N ASN A 97 1.34 -19.26 -2.01
CA ASN A 97 0.41 -19.81 -3.00
C ASN A 97 0.57 -19.11 -4.34
N LYS A 98 1.29 -19.75 -5.26
CA LYS A 98 1.52 -19.32 -6.64
C LYS A 98 0.43 -19.75 -7.62
N LYS A 99 -0.62 -20.42 -7.13
CA LYS A 99 -1.76 -20.92 -7.93
C LYS A 99 -2.99 -20.03 -7.80
N SER A 100 -2.87 -18.80 -7.32
CA SER A 100 -3.99 -17.85 -7.29
C SER A 100 -3.46 -16.42 -7.31
N PRO A 101 -4.20 -15.46 -7.87
CA PRO A 101 -3.80 -14.05 -7.77
C PRO A 101 -3.64 -13.63 -6.31
N CYS A 102 -2.68 -12.77 -6.04
CA CYS A 102 -2.41 -12.28 -4.69
C CYS A 102 -3.63 -11.53 -4.15
N ASN A 103 -4.20 -12.06 -3.08
CA ASN A 103 -5.36 -11.48 -2.41
C ASN A 103 -4.99 -10.69 -1.13
N TYR A 104 -3.70 -10.37 -0.95
CA TYR A 104 -3.15 -9.80 0.28
C TYR A 104 -3.62 -8.37 0.54
N THR A 105 -3.81 -8.04 1.82
CA THR A 105 -4.20 -6.72 2.31
C THR A 105 -3.54 -6.45 3.67
N LEU A 106 -3.22 -5.19 3.94
CA LEU A 106 -2.64 -4.74 5.21
C LEU A 106 -3.66 -4.69 6.35
N GLY A 107 -4.94 -4.97 6.09
CA GLY A 107 -6.01 -5.04 7.09
C GLY A 107 -6.19 -6.41 7.75
N GLY A 108 -5.32 -7.38 7.45
CA GLY A 108 -5.39 -8.73 8.01
C GLY A 108 -4.71 -8.88 9.37
N LEU A 109 -4.78 -10.10 9.93
CA LEU A 109 -4.14 -10.45 11.21
C LEU A 109 -2.60 -10.30 11.18
N PHE A 110 -1.99 -10.51 10.01
CA PHE A 110 -0.55 -10.36 9.79
C PHE A 110 -0.27 -9.17 8.88
N VAL A 111 0.29 -8.11 9.45
CA VAL A 111 0.62 -6.86 8.74
C VAL A 111 2.09 -6.90 8.31
N PHE A 112 2.31 -7.15 7.03
CA PHE A 112 3.62 -7.12 6.38
C PHE A 112 3.82 -5.74 5.74
N ALA A 113 3.81 -4.68 6.53
CA ALA A 113 4.12 -3.33 6.05
C ALA A 113 5.51 -2.92 6.52
N ASN A 114 6.29 -2.32 5.62
CA ASN A 114 7.50 -1.59 6.01
C ASN A 114 7.18 -0.11 6.26
N THR A 115 6.20 0.47 5.56
CA THR A 115 5.80 1.87 5.72
C THR A 115 4.53 2.02 6.56
N PHE A 116 4.57 2.90 7.55
CA PHE A 116 3.42 3.37 8.33
C PHE A 116 3.29 4.88 8.15
N VAL A 117 2.13 5.32 7.64
CA VAL A 117 1.79 6.73 7.49
C VAL A 117 1.08 7.19 8.76
N ILE A 118 1.62 8.23 9.40
CA ILE A 118 1.03 8.86 10.58
C ILE A 118 0.01 9.90 10.10
N GLY A 119 -1.27 9.63 10.37
CA GLY A 119 -2.39 10.52 10.06
C GLY A 119 -2.35 11.81 10.91
N GLU A 120 -3.13 12.80 10.51
CA GLU A 120 -3.28 14.05 11.28
C GLU A 120 -3.93 13.82 12.66
N ASP A 121 -4.67 12.72 12.79
CA ASP A 121 -5.26 12.20 14.04
C ASP A 121 -4.23 11.47 14.93
N GLY A 122 -2.97 11.37 14.49
CA GLY A 122 -1.91 10.65 15.18
C GLY A 122 -2.00 9.12 15.03
N GLN A 123 -2.95 8.60 14.25
CA GLN A 123 -3.09 7.16 14.04
C GLN A 123 -2.07 6.64 13.03
N ARG A 124 -1.67 5.38 13.22
CA ARG A 124 -0.72 4.68 12.35
C ARG A 124 -1.48 3.90 11.29
N HIS A 125 -1.31 4.28 10.02
CA HIS A 125 -1.91 3.59 8.88
C HIS A 125 -0.83 2.81 8.12
N PRO A 126 -0.91 1.47 8.04
CA PRO A 126 0.03 0.71 7.24
C PRO A 126 -0.19 0.99 5.75
N ALA A 127 0.90 1.14 5.01
CA ALA A 127 0.88 1.33 3.57
C ALA A 127 1.95 0.47 2.89
N PHE A 128 1.68 0.08 1.64
CA PHE A 128 2.69 -0.45 0.75
C PHE A 128 3.75 0.61 0.46
N ASP A 129 4.98 0.13 0.25
CA ASP A 129 6.09 1.01 -0.09
C ASP A 129 5.88 1.60 -1.49
N PHE A 130 6.28 2.85 -1.70
CA PHE A 130 6.37 3.39 -3.07
C PHE A 130 7.33 2.52 -3.90
N ALA A 131 6.98 2.31 -5.17
CA ALA A 131 7.82 1.58 -6.13
C ALA A 131 8.99 2.46 -6.62
N LYS A 132 9.96 2.73 -5.73
CA LYS A 132 11.15 3.55 -6.00
C LYS A 132 12.10 2.84 -6.98
N GLY A 133 12.77 3.60 -7.84
CA GLY A 133 13.86 3.11 -8.69
C GLY A 133 13.44 2.47 -10.02
N MET A 134 12.16 2.51 -10.37
CA MET A 134 11.67 2.11 -11.69
C MET A 134 11.47 3.34 -12.56
N CYS A 135 12.58 3.93 -13.03
CA CYS A 135 12.56 4.75 -14.23
C CYS A 135 12.43 3.78 -15.41
N GLU A 136 11.28 3.76 -16.07
CA GLU A 136 11.14 3.24 -17.43
C GLU A 136 10.75 4.40 -18.35
#